data_AF-A0A7S1Z4D4-F1
#
_entry.id   AF-A0A7S1Z4D4-F1
#
_cell.length_a   1.000
_cell.length_b   1.000
_cell.length_c   1.000
_cell.angle_alpha   90.00
_cell.angle_beta   90.00
_cell.angle_gamma   90.00
#
_symmetry.space_group_name_H-M   'P 1'
#
loop_
_entity.id
_entity.type
_entity.pdbx_description
1 polymer ?
#
loop_
_entity_poly.entity_id
_entity_poly.type
_entity_poly.pdbx_seq_one_letter_code
_entity_poly.pdbx_strand_id
1 'polypeptide(L)'
;EEENARAAAAAEETGGAPLLTYRHRAGTSQSSSTPRRLLLRLRTMAFEDAILRRGAPWSDDGFAIWGAGRDGKDFLKALRPEFRSKVRAFADVDGRKIEAGRYANGELKCDVPIVHFSLLAKDRRARERMG
;
A
#
# COMPACT_ATOMS: atom_id res chain seq x y z
N GLU A 1 12.70 -26.84 20.47
CA GLU A 1 11.79 -27.93 20.01
C GLU A 1 10.67 -28.20 21.01
N GLU A 2 10.98 -28.23 22.30
CA GLU A 2 10.01 -28.47 23.39
C GLU A 2 8.89 -27.42 23.51
N GLU A 3 9.19 -26.14 23.24
CA GLU A 3 8.21 -25.05 23.30
C GLU A 3 7.16 -25.11 22.19
N ASN A 4 7.54 -25.57 20.99
CA ASN A 4 6.60 -25.80 19.88
C ASN A 4 5.66 -26.98 20.14
N ALA A 5 6.13 -28.01 20.85
CA ALA A 5 5.30 -29.14 21.22
C ALA A 5 4.21 -28.74 22.24
N ARG A 6 4.54 -27.85 23.19
CA ARG A 6 3.55 -27.29 24.13
C ARG A 6 2.52 -26.39 23.45
N ALA A 7 2.94 -25.59 22.47
CA ALA A 7 2.03 -24.73 21.72
C ALA A 7 1.06 -25.52 20.81
N ALA A 8 1.51 -26.66 20.27
CA ALA A 8 0.66 -27.57 19.49
C ALA A 8 -0.43 -28.25 20.35
N ALA A 9 -0.10 -28.68 21.57
CA ALA A 9 -1.06 -29.30 22.49
C ALA A 9 -2.15 -28.32 22.96
N ALA A 10 -1.82 -27.05 23.16
CA ALA A 10 -2.79 -26.02 23.55
C ALA A 10 -3.76 -25.61 22.41
N ALA A 11 -3.36 -25.80 21.15
CA ALA A 11 -4.19 -25.50 19.98
C ALA A 11 -5.27 -26.58 19.72
N GLU A 12 -5.03 -27.83 20.15
CA GLU A 12 -6.02 -28.91 20.10
C GLU A 12 -7.20 -28.66 21.05
N GLU A 13 -6.97 -27.99 22.18
CA GLU A 13 -8.00 -27.71 23.19
C GLU A 13 -8.94 -26.55 22.83
N THR A 14 -8.59 -25.68 21.88
CA THR A 14 -9.28 -24.42 21.60
C THR A 14 -10.15 -24.40 20.34
N GLY A 15 -10.50 -25.55 19.74
CA GLY A 15 -11.45 -25.58 18.63
C GLY A 15 -10.91 -24.97 17.34
N GLY A 16 -9.62 -25.19 17.04
CA GLY A 16 -9.12 -25.22 15.67
C GLY A 16 -8.86 -23.88 14.98
N ALA A 17 -8.54 -22.82 15.71
CA ALA A 17 -7.92 -21.66 15.06
C ALA A 17 -6.49 -22.06 14.62
N PRO A 18 -6.11 -21.93 13.33
CA PRO A 18 -4.79 -22.32 12.88
C PRO A 18 -3.73 -21.48 13.60
N LEU A 19 -2.86 -22.16 14.36
CA LEU A 19 -1.76 -21.51 15.06
C LEU A 19 -0.75 -21.00 14.02
N LEU A 20 -0.53 -19.69 13.98
CA LEU A 20 0.50 -19.10 13.14
C LEU A 20 1.87 -19.37 13.77
N THR A 21 2.57 -20.40 13.30
CA THR A 21 3.95 -20.67 13.74
C THR A 21 4.93 -19.80 12.97
N TYR A 22 5.51 -18.78 13.61
CA TYR A 22 6.60 -17.99 13.03
C TYR A 22 7.95 -18.66 13.31
N ARG A 23 8.62 -19.15 12.27
CA ARG A 23 9.97 -19.72 12.40
C ARG A 23 11.01 -18.61 12.46
N HIS A 24 11.34 -18.17 13.67
CA HIS A 24 12.48 -17.29 13.89
C HIS A 24 13.79 -18.06 13.65
N ARG A 25 14.69 -17.47 12.86
CA ARG A 25 16.06 -17.97 12.68
C ARG A 25 17.03 -16.99 13.33
N ALA A 26 17.60 -17.39 14.46
CA ALA A 26 18.54 -16.56 15.22
C ALA A 26 19.67 -16.02 14.31
N GLY A 27 19.97 -14.72 14.43
CA GLY A 27 20.99 -14.05 13.63
C GLY A 27 20.62 -13.73 12.18
N THR A 28 19.40 -14.07 11.72
CA THR A 28 18.94 -13.73 10.37
C THR A 28 17.59 -13.01 10.40
N SER A 29 17.53 -11.83 9.79
CA SER A 29 16.25 -11.15 9.58
C SER A 29 15.51 -11.80 8.41
N GLN A 30 14.35 -12.41 8.66
CA GLN A 30 13.50 -12.95 7.60
C GLN A 30 12.96 -11.83 6.68
N SER A 31 12.89 -10.59 7.18
CA SER A 31 12.43 -9.46 6.37
C SER A 31 13.49 -8.94 5.39
N SER A 32 14.79 -9.17 5.64
CA SER A 32 15.84 -8.79 4.67
C SER A 32 15.99 -9.80 3.53
N SER A 33 15.66 -11.07 3.75
CA SER A 33 15.66 -12.11 2.71
C SER A 33 14.36 -12.16 1.89
N THR A 34 13.29 -11.55 2.38
CA THR A 34 12.00 -11.56 1.67
C THR A 34 12.04 -10.54 0.51
N PRO A 35 11.71 -10.94 -0.73
CA PRO A 35 11.71 -10.02 -1.86
C PRO A 35 10.79 -8.81 -1.64
N ARG A 36 11.32 -7.60 -1.85
CA ARG A 36 10.55 -6.34 -1.71
C ARG A 36 9.22 -6.35 -2.48
N ARG A 37 9.21 -6.91 -3.70
CA ARG A 37 8.00 -7.04 -4.52
C ARG A 37 6.94 -7.94 -3.89
N LEU A 38 7.36 -9.02 -3.23
CA LEU A 38 6.44 -9.90 -2.52
C LEU A 38 5.82 -9.19 -1.32
N LEU A 39 6.63 -8.50 -0.51
CA LEU A 39 6.14 -7.71 0.62
C LEU A 39 5.17 -6.62 0.18
N LEU A 40 5.49 -5.90 -0.90
CA LEU A 40 4.60 -4.90 -1.48
C LEU A 40 3.27 -5.52 -1.88
N ARG A 41 3.29 -6.61 -2.65
CA ARG A 41 2.07 -7.30 -3.11
C ARG A 41 1.19 -7.76 -1.95
N LEU A 42 1.78 -8.42 -0.94
CA LEU A 42 1.04 -8.89 0.24
C LEU A 42 0.41 -7.73 1.02
N ARG A 43 1.15 -6.62 1.20
CA ARG A 43 0.65 -5.42 1.86
C ARG A 43 -0.46 -4.74 1.05
N THR A 44 -0.31 -4.66 -0.27
CA THR A 44 -1.36 -4.10 -1.15
C THR A 44 -2.63 -4.94 -1.07
N MET A 45 -2.53 -6.28 -1.12
CA MET A 45 -3.69 -7.17 -0.98
C MET A 45 -4.42 -6.96 0.36
N ALA A 46 -3.68 -6.93 1.47
CA ALA A 46 -4.25 -6.69 2.79
C ALA A 46 -4.93 -5.31 2.87
N PHE A 47 -4.31 -4.27 2.30
CA PHE A 47 -4.88 -2.92 2.23
C PHE A 47 -6.19 -2.89 1.43
N GLU A 48 -6.23 -3.55 0.28
CA GLU A 48 -7.44 -3.63 -0.54
C GLU A 48 -8.59 -4.31 0.21
N ASP A 49 -8.32 -5.46 0.84
CA ASP A 49 -9.34 -6.26 1.53
C ASP A 49 -9.81 -5.62 2.83
N ALA A 50 -8.91 -5.00 3.58
CA ALA A 50 -9.24 -4.37 4.85
C ALA A 50 -9.87 -2.98 4.67
N ILE A 51 -9.44 -2.21 3.67
CA ILE A 51 -9.82 -0.79 3.54
C ILE A 51 -10.64 -0.51 2.28
N LEU A 52 -10.17 -0.91 1.09
CA LEU A 52 -10.82 -0.51 -0.17
C LEU A 52 -12.11 -1.25 -0.48
N ARG A 53 -12.23 -2.52 -0.05
CA ARG A 53 -13.45 -3.33 -0.17
C ARG A 53 -14.50 -2.99 0.88
N ARG A 54 -14.08 -2.71 2.12
CA ARG A 54 -14.98 -2.46 3.25
C ARG A 54 -15.53 -1.03 3.28
N GLY A 55 -14.87 -0.10 2.59
CA GLY A 55 -15.56 0.96 1.85
C GLY A 55 -16.24 2.08 2.64
N ALA A 56 -15.60 2.70 3.63
CA ALA A 56 -16.15 3.93 4.24
C ALA A 56 -15.44 5.24 3.83
N PRO A 57 -14.10 5.36 3.79
CA PRO A 57 -13.47 6.66 3.54
C PRO A 57 -13.16 6.97 2.07
N TRP A 58 -13.15 5.97 1.18
CA TRP A 58 -12.62 6.12 -0.19
C TRP A 58 -13.48 5.46 -1.28
N SER A 59 -14.77 5.24 -1.02
CA SER A 59 -15.73 4.71 -2.00
C SER A 59 -15.96 5.69 -3.15
N ASP A 60 -16.19 6.96 -2.82
CA ASP A 60 -16.67 7.96 -3.77
C ASP A 60 -15.54 8.88 -4.26
N ASP A 61 -14.77 9.42 -3.32
CA ASP A 61 -13.71 10.39 -3.63
C ASP A 61 -12.38 9.73 -4.04
N GLY A 62 -12.21 8.44 -3.73
CA GLY A 62 -10.94 7.73 -3.94
C GLY A 62 -9.83 8.22 -2.99
N PHE A 63 -8.57 8.06 -3.40
CA PHE A 63 -7.41 8.45 -2.61
C PHE A 63 -6.23 8.89 -3.49
N ALA A 64 -5.26 9.57 -2.88
CA ALA A 64 -4.00 9.95 -3.52
C ALA A 64 -2.84 9.13 -2.98
N ILE A 65 -1.82 8.89 -3.82
CA ILE A 65 -0.57 8.24 -3.42
C ILE A 65 0.48 9.33 -3.18
N TRP A 66 1.08 9.37 -2.00
CA TRP A 66 2.20 10.26 -1.74
C TRP A 66 3.49 9.67 -2.32
N GLY A 67 4.07 10.37 -3.30
CA GLY A 67 5.31 10.04 -3.99
C GLY A 67 5.08 9.43 -5.39
N ALA A 68 5.40 10.16 -6.44
CA ALA A 68 5.40 9.71 -7.84
C ALA A 68 6.70 8.95 -8.22
N GLY A 69 7.36 8.34 -7.23
CA GLY A 69 8.61 7.59 -7.37
C GLY A 69 8.40 6.11 -7.72
N ARG A 70 9.46 5.32 -7.55
CA ARG A 70 9.45 3.87 -7.82
C ARG A 70 8.41 3.15 -6.96
N ASP A 71 8.45 3.34 -5.64
CA ASP A 71 7.59 2.61 -4.71
C ASP A 71 6.10 2.98 -4.89
N GLY A 72 5.78 4.27 -5.10
CA GLY A 72 4.40 4.70 -5.36
C GLY A 72 3.84 4.14 -6.68
N LYS A 73 4.66 4.14 -7.74
CA LYS A 73 4.29 3.51 -9.02
C LYS A 73 4.13 2.00 -8.87
N ASP A 74 5.03 1.33 -8.15
CA ASP A 74 4.92 -0.10 -7.92
C ASP A 74 3.68 -0.46 -7.09
N PHE A 75 3.29 0.38 -6.12
CA PHE A 75 2.02 0.24 -5.39
C PHE A 75 0.81 0.32 -6.33
N LEU A 76 0.75 1.34 -7.20
CA LEU A 76 -0.31 1.47 -8.21
C LEU A 76 -0.39 0.24 -9.14
N LYS A 77 0.76 -0.28 -9.60
CA LYS A 77 0.82 -1.49 -10.42
C LYS A 77 0.32 -2.73 -9.67
N ALA A 78 0.62 -2.83 -8.37
CA ALA A 78 0.23 -3.94 -7.52
C ALA A 78 -1.27 -3.97 -7.20
N LEU A 79 -1.98 -2.83 -7.32
CA LEU A 79 -3.42 -2.79 -7.12
C LEU A 79 -4.15 -3.64 -8.16
N ARG A 80 -5.24 -4.30 -7.74
CA ARG A 80 -6.21 -4.92 -8.64
C ARG A 80 -6.88 -3.86 -9.53
N PRO A 81 -7.28 -4.23 -10.76
CA PRO A 81 -7.87 -3.28 -11.70
C PRO A 81 -9.05 -2.46 -11.12
N GLU A 82 -9.93 -3.09 -10.34
CA GLU A 82 -11.07 -2.43 -9.70
C GLU A 82 -10.67 -1.28 -8.76
N PHE A 83 -9.51 -1.36 -8.12
CA PHE A 83 -9.04 -0.37 -7.15
C PHE A 83 -8.12 0.70 -7.75
N ARG A 84 -7.53 0.45 -8.93
CA ARG A 84 -6.71 1.47 -9.61
C ARG A 84 -7.52 2.72 -9.95
N SER A 85 -8.79 2.54 -10.30
CA SER A 85 -9.73 3.64 -10.59
C SER A 85 -9.95 4.59 -9.40
N LYS A 86 -9.69 4.12 -8.18
CA LYS A 86 -9.79 4.92 -6.94
C LYS A 86 -8.58 5.84 -6.72
N VAL A 87 -7.50 5.67 -7.48
CA VAL A 87 -6.32 6.53 -7.37
C VAL A 87 -6.56 7.82 -8.16
N ARG A 88 -6.67 8.95 -7.46
CA ARG A 88 -6.96 10.26 -8.07
C ARG A 88 -5.73 11.02 -8.51
N ALA A 89 -4.62 10.86 -7.79
CA ALA A 89 -3.37 11.54 -8.10
C ALA A 89 -2.18 10.87 -7.41
N PHE A 90 -0.99 11.16 -7.91
CA PHE A 90 0.23 11.17 -7.10
C PHE A 90 0.46 12.58 -6.57
N ALA A 91 0.76 12.71 -5.28
CA ALA A 91 1.29 13.94 -4.71
C ALA A 91 2.81 13.85 -4.59
N ASP A 92 3.54 14.92 -4.91
CA ASP A 92 4.99 14.98 -4.74
C ASP A 92 5.44 16.41 -4.38
N VAL A 93 6.74 16.58 -4.15
CA VAL A 93 7.41 17.89 -3.94
C VAL A 93 8.53 18.11 -4.97
N ASP A 94 8.96 17.06 -5.68
CA ASP A 94 9.98 17.18 -6.72
C ASP A 94 9.38 17.89 -7.95
N GLY A 95 9.86 19.12 -8.20
CA GLY A 95 9.40 19.96 -9.31
C GLY A 95 9.46 19.26 -10.68
N ARG A 96 10.46 18.40 -10.92
CA ARG A 96 10.58 17.69 -12.21
C ARG A 96 9.47 16.67 -12.42
N LYS A 97 9.01 16.02 -11.34
CA LYS A 97 7.90 15.06 -11.42
C LYS A 97 6.56 15.77 -11.58
N ILE A 98 6.41 16.92 -10.92
CA ILE A 98 5.22 17.76 -11.03
C ILE A 98 5.13 18.35 -12.44
N GLU A 99 6.25 18.82 -13.00
CA GLU A 99 6.33 19.34 -14.37
C GLU A 99 6.03 18.27 -15.42
N ALA A 100 6.42 17.00 -15.18
CA ALA A 100 6.00 15.88 -16.02
C ALA A 100 4.47 15.71 -16.04
N GLY A 101 3.76 16.21 -15.03
CA GLY A 101 2.30 16.40 -14.99
C GLY A 101 1.47 15.15 -14.76
N ARG A 102 1.91 13.99 -15.23
CA ARG A 102 1.16 12.73 -15.10
C ARG A 102 2.04 11.48 -15.21
N TYR A 103 1.52 10.39 -14.66
CA TYR A 103 2.01 9.03 -14.87
C TYR A 103 1.00 8.26 -15.73
N ALA A 104 1.40 7.91 -16.95
CA ALA A 104 0.63 7.06 -17.84
C ALA A 104 1.28 5.66 -17.98
N ASN A 105 0.45 4.62 -17.96
CA ASN A 105 0.87 3.25 -18.26
C ASN A 105 -0.21 2.57 -19.11
N GLY A 106 0.11 2.33 -20.39
CA GLY A 106 -0.80 1.73 -21.36
C GLY A 106 -1.18 0.28 -21.06
N GLU A 107 -0.24 -0.51 -20.53
CA GLU A 107 -0.50 -1.92 -20.16
C GLU A 107 -1.55 -2.02 -19.05
N LEU A 108 -1.51 -1.08 -18.10
CA LEU A 108 -2.45 -1.03 -16.98
C LEU A 108 -3.69 -0.18 -17.26
N LYS A 109 -3.74 0.48 -18.43
CA LYS A 109 -4.77 1.46 -18.80
C LYS A 109 -5.00 2.50 -17.70
N CYS A 110 -3.92 3.03 -17.12
CA CYS A 110 -4.01 4.07 -16.11
C CYS A 110 -3.33 5.36 -16.57
N ASP A 111 -3.98 6.49 -16.32
CA ASP A 111 -3.44 7.84 -16.45
C ASP A 111 -3.74 8.58 -15.13
N VAL A 112 -2.71 8.88 -14.36
CA VAL A 112 -2.82 9.44 -13.01
C VAL A 112 -2.03 10.75 -12.95
N PRO A 113 -2.67 11.90 -12.62
CA PRO A 113 -1.98 13.18 -12.53
C PRO A 113 -0.94 13.18 -11.41
N ILE A 114 0.14 13.94 -11.59
CA ILE A 114 1.14 14.22 -10.56
C ILE A 114 0.99 15.68 -10.16
N VAL A 115 0.70 15.92 -8.88
CA VAL A 115 0.42 17.25 -8.35
C VAL A 115 1.37 17.60 -7.20
N HIS A 116 1.58 18.89 -6.96
CA HIS A 116 2.22 19.32 -5.73
C HIS A 116 1.31 18.97 -4.54
N PHE A 117 1.89 18.47 -3.44
CA PHE A 117 1.11 18.00 -2.29
C PHE A 117 0.19 19.07 -1.69
N SER A 118 0.58 20.35 -1.81
CA SER A 118 -0.22 21.46 -1.28
C SER A 118 -1.64 21.42 -1.83
N LEU A 119 -1.84 20.98 -3.08
CA LEU A 119 -3.17 20.89 -3.71
C LEU A 119 -4.12 19.89 -3.02
N LEU A 120 -3.61 18.99 -2.18
CA LEU A 120 -4.42 18.06 -1.39
C LEU A 120 -4.98 18.69 -0.11
N ALA A 121 -4.54 19.89 0.27
CA ALA A 121 -5.06 20.57 1.45
C ALA A 121 -6.51 21.05 1.20
N LYS A 122 -7.42 20.68 2.12
CA LYS A 122 -8.84 21.06 2.04
C LYS A 122 -9.04 22.57 2.07
N ASP A 123 -8.30 23.26 2.93
CA ASP A 123 -8.40 24.70 3.13
C ASP A 123 -7.62 25.48 2.06
N ARG A 124 -8.26 26.50 1.46
CA ARG A 124 -7.65 27.30 0.39
C ARG A 124 -6.45 28.13 0.86
N ARG A 125 -6.51 28.72 2.05
CA ARG A 125 -5.40 29.50 2.62
C ARG A 125 -4.21 28.60 2.94
N ALA A 126 -4.48 27.38 3.38
CA ALA A 126 -3.44 26.37 3.57
C ALA A 126 -2.74 26.03 2.25
N ARG A 127 -3.49 25.89 1.14
CA ARG A 127 -2.92 25.71 -0.20
C ARG A 127 -2.00 26.85 -0.61
N GLU A 128 -2.47 28.09 -0.45
CA GLU A 128 -1.73 29.31 -0.81
C GLU A 128 -0.42 29.50 0.00
N ARG A 129 -0.35 29.00 1.24
CA ARG A 129 0.88 29.09 2.07
C ARG A 129 1.91 28.02 1.76
N MET A 130 1.50 26.89 1.18
CA MET A 130 2.35 25.71 0.96
C MET A 130 2.80 25.54 -0.48
N GLY A 131 2.13 26.19 -1.44
CA GLY A 131 2.54 26.26 -2.85
C GLY A 131 3.44 27.45 -3.11
#